data_AF-W2GGB9-F1
#
_entry.id   AF-W2GGB9-F1
#
_cell.length_a   1.000
_cell.length_b   1.000
_cell.length_c   1.000
_cell.angle_alpha   90.00
_cell.angle_beta   90.00
_cell.angle_gamma   90.00
#
_symmetry.space_group_name_H-M   'P 1'
#
loop_
_entity.id
_entity.type
_entity.pdbx_description
1 polymer ?
#
loop_
_entity_poly.entity_id
_entity_poly.type
_entity_poly.pdbx_seq_one_letter_code
_entity_poly.pdbx_strand_id
1 'polypeptide(L)'
;NVLGMAANEMAEVVELDEELVTRHEDKILFVYSTVDEWVPGEFMQEFQLRFVNAQHRVVPNRHAFMMELDGTRNVTEHISQWIAVILDEKKETAKAVLNFLAS
;
A
#
# COMPACT_ATOMS: atom_id res chain seq x y z
N ASN A 1 26.56 -7.71 1.87
CA ASN A 1 25.38 -8.35 2.50
C ASN A 1 24.17 -7.44 2.25
N VAL A 2 22.95 -7.82 2.64
CA VAL A 2 21.73 -7.02 2.43
C VAL A 2 21.83 -5.61 3.03
N LEU A 3 22.49 -5.46 4.18
CA LEU A 3 22.71 -4.17 4.84
C LEU A 3 23.59 -3.24 4.00
N GLY A 4 24.65 -3.76 3.38
CA GLY A 4 25.51 -2.99 2.47
C GLY A 4 24.80 -2.59 1.17
N MET A 5 23.86 -3.40 0.68
CA MET A 5 23.04 -3.03 -0.48
C MET A 5 22.06 -1.91 -0.12
N ALA A 6 21.36 -2.04 1.00
CA ALA A 6 20.46 -0.99 1.50
C ALA A 6 21.21 0.33 1.77
N ALA A 7 22.39 0.27 2.39
CA ALA A 7 23.20 1.47 2.63
C ALA A 7 23.66 2.17 1.34
N ASN A 8 23.99 1.40 0.30
CA ASN A 8 24.35 1.96 -1.01
C ASN A 8 23.14 2.58 -1.71
N GLU A 9 21.98 1.92 -1.66
CA GLU A 9 20.73 2.44 -2.22
C GLU A 9 20.32 3.76 -1.54
N MET A 10 20.40 3.80 -0.21
CA MET A 10 20.12 5.01 0.59
C MET A 10 21.12 6.15 0.36
N ALA A 11 22.27 5.90 -0.29
CA ALA A 11 23.20 6.97 -0.66
C ALA A 11 22.70 7.80 -1.86
N GLU A 12 21.83 7.22 -2.69
CA GLU A 12 21.28 7.86 -3.89
C GLU A 12 19.79 8.16 -3.75
N VAL A 13 19.03 7.27 -3.11
CA VAL A 13 17.59 7.40 -2.87
C VAL A 13 17.39 7.86 -1.43
N VAL A 14 17.47 9.17 -1.24
CA VAL A 14 17.38 9.81 0.08
C VAL A 14 15.98 10.34 0.40
N GLU A 15 15.21 10.69 -0.62
CA GLU A 15 13.90 11.33 -0.49
C GLU A 15 12.84 10.57 -1.26
N LEU A 16 11.62 10.56 -0.70
CA LEU A 16 10.44 10.06 -1.39
C LEU A 16 10.01 11.06 -2.47
N ASP A 17 9.60 10.55 -3.64
CA ASP A 17 9.01 11.40 -4.69
C ASP A 17 7.58 11.79 -4.29
N GLU A 18 7.47 12.89 -3.53
CA GLU A 18 6.21 13.43 -3.03
C GLU A 18 5.21 13.76 -4.14
N GLU A 19 5.69 14.24 -5.30
CA GLU A 19 4.83 14.63 -6.39
C GLU A 19 4.15 13.40 -7.00
N LEU A 20 4.91 12.33 -7.24
CA LEU A 20 4.39 11.07 -7.75
C LEU A 20 3.40 10.45 -6.77
N VAL A 21 3.78 10.39 -5.48
CA VAL A 21 2.95 9.76 -4.44
C VAL A 21 1.64 10.53 -4.26
N THR A 22 1.69 11.86 -4.14
CA THR A 22 0.49 12.69 -3.99
C THR A 22 -0.45 12.57 -5.19
N ARG A 23 0.09 12.50 -6.42
CA ARG A 23 -0.72 12.37 -7.64
C ARG A 23 -1.49 11.04 -7.72
N HIS A 24 -0.99 10.00 -7.05
CA HIS A 24 -1.50 8.64 -7.18
C HIS A 24 -1.85 8.01 -5.83
N GLU A 25 -2.04 8.82 -4.81
CA GLU A 25 -2.26 8.39 -3.43
C GLU A 25 -3.44 7.41 -3.33
N ASP A 26 -4.54 7.69 -4.06
CA ASP A 26 -5.74 6.85 -4.16
C ASP A 26 -5.50 5.45 -4.76
N LYS A 27 -4.33 5.24 -5.36
CA LYS A 27 -3.90 3.99 -6.02
C LYS A 27 -2.75 3.31 -5.29
N ILE A 28 -2.43 3.74 -4.08
CA ILE A 28 -1.37 3.16 -3.27
C ILE A 28 -1.99 2.30 -2.17
N LEU A 29 -1.45 1.10 -2.00
CA LEU A 29 -1.73 0.21 -0.88
C LEU A 29 -0.44 0.02 -0.08
N PHE A 30 -0.39 0.61 1.12
CA PHE A 30 0.67 0.34 2.07
C PHE A 30 0.33 -0.90 2.91
N VAL A 31 1.26 -1.85 2.94
CA VAL A 31 1.14 -3.09 3.72
C VAL A 31 2.21 -3.10 4.80
N TYR A 32 1.77 -3.16 6.04
CA TYR A 32 2.61 -3.14 7.24
C TYR A 32 2.56 -4.48 7.95
N SER A 33 3.54 -4.71 8.82
CA SER A 33 3.47 -5.75 9.81
C SER A 33 3.83 -5.22 11.19
N THR A 34 3.07 -5.65 12.19
CA THR A 34 3.34 -5.36 13.60
C THR A 34 4.37 -6.30 14.23
N VAL A 35 4.80 -7.33 13.50
CA VAL A 35 5.82 -8.29 13.93
C VAL A 35 7.10 -8.21 13.07
N ASP A 36 7.16 -7.23 12.17
CA ASP A 36 8.40 -6.90 11.44
C ASP A 36 9.27 -6.00 12.32
N GLU A 37 10.39 -6.54 12.77
CA GLU A 37 11.38 -5.82 13.59
C GLU A 37 12.32 -4.94 12.74
N TRP A 38 12.19 -4.97 11.41
CA TRP A 38 13.02 -4.19 10.49
C TRP A 38 12.58 -2.74 10.36
N VAL A 39 11.27 -2.48 10.42
CA VAL A 39 10.68 -1.13 10.31
C VAL A 39 9.98 -0.80 11.63
N PRO A 40 10.38 0.28 12.33
CA PRO A 40 9.72 0.68 13.56
C PRO A 40 8.22 0.96 13.35
N GLY A 41 7.38 0.54 14.29
CA GLY A 41 5.92 0.67 14.17
C GLY A 41 5.42 2.12 14.09
N GLU A 42 6.23 3.09 14.51
CA GLU A 42 5.99 4.52 14.40
C GLU A 42 5.87 4.98 12.94
N PHE A 43 6.60 4.35 12.01
CA PHE A 43 6.52 4.67 10.58
C PHE A 43 5.13 4.36 10.00
N MET A 44 4.48 3.31 10.48
CA MET A 44 3.10 3.01 10.07
C MET A 44 2.16 4.15 10.45
N GLN A 45 2.29 4.68 11.68
CA GLN A 45 1.44 5.77 12.16
C GLN A 45 1.70 7.06 11.37
N GLU A 46 2.96 7.36 11.10
CA GLU A 46 3.34 8.49 10.25
C GLU A 46 2.70 8.39 8.86
N PHE A 47 2.84 7.24 8.19
CA PHE A 47 2.32 7.07 6.83
C PHE A 47 0.79 7.08 6.78
N GLN A 48 0.11 6.57 7.82
CA GLN A 48 -1.35 6.66 7.94
C GLN A 48 -1.85 8.10 8.10
N LEU A 49 -1.08 8.96 8.77
CA LEU A 49 -1.41 10.38 8.90
C LEU A 49 -1.04 11.17 7.64
N ARG A 50 0.04 10.77 6.97
CA ARG A 50 0.57 11.46 5.80
C ARG A 50 -0.21 11.16 4.52
N PHE A 51 -0.62 9.90 4.33
CA PHE A 51 -1.24 9.43 3.08
C PHE A 51 -2.69 8.97 3.31
N VAL A 52 -3.54 9.91 3.74
CA VAL A 52 -4.93 9.63 4.13
C VAL A 52 -5.83 9.10 3.00
N ASN A 53 -5.48 9.32 1.74
CA ASN A 53 -6.22 8.82 0.58
C ASN A 53 -5.72 7.44 0.14
N ALA A 54 -4.56 6.99 0.64
CA ALA A 54 -4.05 5.66 0.37
C ALA A 54 -4.78 4.61 1.20
N GLN A 55 -4.67 3.35 0.78
CA GLN A 55 -5.17 2.22 1.55
C GLN A 55 -4.05 1.68 2.44
N HIS A 56 -4.41 1.29 3.66
CA HIS A 56 -3.47 0.78 4.67
C HIS A 56 -3.93 -0.60 5.16
N ARG A 57 -3.01 -1.57 5.20
CA ARG A 57 -3.28 -2.93 5.69
C ARG A 57 -2.20 -3.39 6.65
N VAL A 58 -2.59 -4.08 7.70
CA VAL A 58 -1.67 -4.71 8.66
C VAL A 58 -1.78 -6.22 8.51
N VAL A 59 -0.62 -6.89 8.38
CA VAL A 59 -0.52 -8.34 8.25
C VAL A 59 0.35 -8.91 9.37
N PRO A 60 0.09 -10.14 9.87
CA PRO A 60 0.85 -10.74 10.97
C PRO A 60 2.11 -11.49 10.48
N ASN A 61 2.90 -10.91 9.56
CA ASN A 61 4.02 -11.58 8.90
C ASN A 61 5.38 -10.96 9.26
N ARG A 62 6.46 -11.74 9.34
CA ARG A 62 7.80 -11.19 9.64
C ARG A 62 8.39 -10.40 8.46
N HIS A 63 9.59 -9.83 8.65
CA HIS A 63 10.33 -9.15 7.61
C HIS A 63 10.41 -9.95 6.31
N ALA A 64 10.40 -9.25 5.18
CA ALA A 64 10.34 -9.84 3.85
C ALA A 64 9.16 -10.81 3.72
N PHE A 65 7.99 -10.40 4.22
CA PHE A 65 6.80 -11.25 4.34
C PHE A 65 6.39 -11.98 3.07
N MET A 66 6.72 -11.48 1.87
CA MET A 66 6.48 -12.18 0.60
C MET A 66 7.24 -13.51 0.48
N MET A 67 8.36 -13.65 1.18
CA MET A 67 9.26 -14.81 1.15
C MET A 67 8.87 -15.90 2.16
N GLU A 68 7.92 -15.63 3.04
CA GLU A 68 7.37 -16.63 3.98
C GLU A 68 6.56 -17.69 3.23
N LEU A 69 6.40 -18.88 3.83
CA LEU A 69 5.74 -20.04 3.19
C LEU A 69 4.37 -19.72 2.58
N ASP A 70 3.56 -18.94 3.30
CA ASP A 70 2.23 -18.46 2.87
C ASP A 70 2.21 -16.95 2.58
N GLY A 71 3.37 -16.31 2.61
CA GLY A 71 3.54 -14.87 2.51
C GLY A 71 2.93 -14.24 1.25
N THR A 72 3.33 -14.78 0.10
CA THR A 72 2.81 -14.36 -1.20
C THR A 72 1.29 -14.54 -1.28
N ARG A 73 0.75 -15.64 -0.72
CA ARG A 73 -0.70 -15.92 -0.74
C ARG A 73 -1.47 -14.89 0.08
N ASN A 74 -1.01 -14.59 1.29
CA ASN A 74 -1.64 -13.61 2.19
C ASN A 74 -1.69 -12.22 1.55
N VAL A 75 -0.56 -11.76 0.97
CA VAL A 75 -0.54 -10.45 0.34
C VAL A 75 -1.38 -10.42 -0.93
N THR A 76 -1.38 -11.51 -1.71
CA THR A 76 -2.24 -11.63 -2.89
C THR A 76 -3.72 -11.49 -2.53
N GLU A 77 -4.14 -12.07 -1.40
CA GLU A 77 -5.51 -11.92 -0.91
C GLU A 77 -5.85 -10.46 -0.58
N HIS A 78 -4.97 -9.76 0.15
CA HIS A 78 -5.17 -8.34 0.45
C HIS A 78 -5.23 -7.44 -0.79
N ILE A 79 -4.35 -7.67 -1.77
CA ILE A 79 -4.34 -6.94 -3.03
C ILE A 79 -5.62 -7.23 -3.83
N SER A 80 -6.03 -8.50 -3.92
CA SER A 80 -7.22 -8.90 -4.68
C SER A 80 -8.50 -8.30 -4.10
N GLN A 81 -8.62 -8.29 -2.77
CA GLN A 81 -9.73 -7.64 -2.06
C GLN A 81 -9.75 -6.13 -2.32
N TRP A 82 -8.60 -5.47 -2.26
CA TRP A 82 -8.49 -4.04 -2.52
C TRP A 82 -8.90 -3.67 -3.95
N ILE A 83 -8.40 -4.41 -4.95
CA ILE A 83 -8.77 -4.19 -6.35
C ILE A 83 -10.26 -4.40 -6.56
N ALA A 84 -10.86 -5.42 -5.95
CA ALA A 84 -12.30 -5.69 -6.06
C ALA A 84 -13.13 -4.51 -5.54
N VAL A 85 -12.79 -3.95 -4.38
CA VAL A 85 -13.45 -2.76 -3.81
C VAL A 85 -13.39 -1.58 -4.77
N ILE A 86 -12.20 -1.24 -5.30
CA ILE A 86 -12.04 -0.14 -6.26
C ILE A 86 -12.89 -0.35 -7.51
N LEU A 87 -12.92 -1.58 -8.03
CA LEU A 87 -13.70 -1.88 -9.24
C LEU A 87 -15.20 -1.74 -9.00
N ASP A 88 -15.69 -2.14 -7.84
CA ASP A 88 -17.10 -2.03 -7.50
C ASP A 88 -17.52 -0.57 -7.26
N GLU A 89 -16.70 0.23 -6.57
CA GLU A 89 -16.92 1.69 -6.42
C GLU A 89 -17.00 2.40 -7.78
N LYS A 90 -16.13 2.03 -8.72
CA LYS A 90 -16.15 2.58 -10.09
C LYS A 90 -17.41 2.19 -10.86
N LYS A 91 -17.89 0.95 -10.71
CA LYS A 91 -19.15 0.51 -11.35
C LYS A 91 -20.34 1.29 -10.81
N GLU A 92 -20.43 1.47 -9.49
CA GLU A 92 -21.52 2.22 -8.88
C GLU A 92 -21.49 3.70 -9.28
N THR A 93 -20.30 4.30 -9.34
CA THR A 93 -20.13 5.67 -9.83
C THR A 93 -20.59 5.81 -11.30
N ALA A 94 -20.16 4.90 -12.17
CA ALA A 94 -20.56 4.91 -13.58
C ALA A 94 -22.08 4.77 -13.74
N LYS A 95 -22.69 3.88 -12.97
CA LYS A 95 -24.15 3.67 -12.94
C LYS A 95 -24.90 4.91 -12.45
N ALA A 96 -24.40 5.59 -11.42
CA ALA A 96 -24.98 6.82 -10.92
C ALA A 96 -24.95 7.95 -11.97
N VAL A 97 -23.82 8.10 -12.69
CA VAL A 97 -23.69 9.08 -13.78
C VAL A 97 -24.66 8.79 -14.92
N LEU A 98 -24.76 7.52 -15.34
CA LEU A 98 -25.71 7.09 -16.37
C LEU A 98 -27.15 7.42 -15.99
N ASN A 99 -27.54 7.14 -14.74
CA ASN A 99 -28.88 7.44 -14.25
C ASN A 99 -29.20 8.94 -14.22
N PHE A 100 -28.23 9.77 -13.83
CA PHE A 100 -28.39 11.24 -13.84
C PHE A 100 -28.51 11.82 -15.25
N LEU A 101 -27.78 11.27 -16.23
CA LEU A 101 -27.88 11.72 -17.62
C LEU A 101 -29.16 11.26 -18.33
N ALA A 102 -29.81 10.21 -17.81
CA ALA A 102 -31.05 9.65 -18.36
C ALA A 102 -32.33 10.29 -17.78
N SER A 103 -32.20 11.18 -16.77
CA SER A 103 -33.29 11.94 -16.14
C SER A 103 -33.35 13.38 -16.65
#